data_AF-A0A7C0XUZ1-F1
#
_entry.id   AF-A0A7C0XUZ1-F1
#
_cell.length_a   1.000
_cell.length_b   1.000
_cell.length_c   1.000
_cell.angle_alpha   90.00
_cell.angle_beta   90.00
_cell.angle_gamma   90.00
#
_symmetry.space_group_name_H-M   'P 1'
#
loop_
_entity.id
_entity.type
_entity.pdbx_description
1 polymer ?
#
loop_
_entity_poly.entity_id
_entity_poly.type
_entity_poly.pdbx_seq_one_letter_code
_entity_poly.pdbx_strand_id
1 'polypeptide(L)'
;MEDYTPKIPQDHIPIIIETFFDIGDELIIPEDEGKGFFSWGNDIRMGRIIWLLLRRYNDKNKRFEILKNGFETGRAISMMVKGLISFWKQHGKYRGTKKSDKDILLDEDDLETLQGIVLDKIKEVAKEDRLLNTPFLPLVLRVWKEWGNEDEARDWVSKVVASDEKLPIFLSKFLQKTSSETITDRVAKIQDFVDLDVLEKRCKEVLSNESVVTILDDEQKLAIKQFLGRKHLLDKGKNPDAPFFTEKLEKDD
;
A
#
# COMPACT_ATOMS: atom_id res chain seq x y z
N MET A 1 25.01 3.98 2.87
CA MET A 1 24.86 3.81 1.41
C MET A 1 25.57 4.97 0.74
N GLU A 2 26.52 4.71 -0.16
CA GLU A 2 27.18 5.76 -0.96
C GLU A 2 26.17 6.35 -1.96
N ASP A 3 26.31 7.64 -2.27
CA ASP A 3 25.47 8.30 -3.28
C ASP A 3 26.16 8.25 -4.65
N TYR A 4 25.74 7.29 -5.47
CA TYR A 4 26.20 7.16 -6.85
C TYR A 4 25.40 8.00 -7.85
N THR A 5 24.32 8.69 -7.42
CA THR A 5 23.46 9.45 -8.34
C THR A 5 24.15 10.61 -9.07
N PRO A 6 25.24 11.25 -8.57
CA PRO A 6 26.02 12.21 -9.34
C PRO A 6 26.80 11.58 -10.52
N LYS A 7 27.04 10.26 -10.51
CA LYS A 7 27.77 9.54 -11.58
C LYS A 7 26.86 9.20 -12.79
N ILE A 8 25.55 9.44 -12.68
CA ILE A 8 24.56 9.16 -13.73
C ILE A 8 24.47 10.36 -14.71
N PRO A 9 24.54 10.17 -16.04
CA PRO A 9 24.30 11.24 -17.02
C PRO A 9 22.89 11.86 -16.87
N GLN A 10 22.74 13.18 -17.08
CA GLN A 10 21.47 13.88 -16.80
C GLN A 10 20.36 13.55 -17.81
N ASP A 11 20.74 13.17 -19.02
CA ASP A 11 19.94 12.59 -20.09
C ASP A 11 19.44 11.17 -19.77
N HIS A 12 20.13 10.42 -18.91
CA HIS A 12 19.67 9.10 -18.43
C HIS A 12 18.68 9.17 -17.26
N ILE A 13 18.38 10.36 -16.72
CA ILE A 13 17.47 10.48 -15.56
C ILE A 13 16.02 10.08 -15.87
N PRO A 14 15.38 10.54 -16.97
CA PRO A 14 13.98 10.24 -17.25
C PRO A 14 13.73 8.73 -17.32
N ILE A 15 14.50 8.00 -18.15
CA ILE A 15 14.35 6.56 -18.33
C ILE A 15 14.52 5.75 -17.04
N ILE A 16 15.37 6.19 -16.10
CA ILE A 16 15.53 5.53 -14.79
C ILE A 16 14.29 5.76 -13.91
N ILE A 17 13.75 6.98 -13.89
CA ILE A 17 12.57 7.33 -13.11
C ILE A 17 11.31 6.65 -13.69
N GLU A 18 11.17 6.66 -15.02
CA GLU A 18 10.12 5.96 -15.76
C GLU A 18 10.19 4.44 -15.49
N THR A 19 11.37 3.83 -15.51
CA THR A 19 11.54 2.40 -15.17
C THR A 19 11.06 2.09 -13.74
N PHE A 20 11.32 2.95 -12.76
CA PHE A 20 10.81 2.76 -11.39
C PHE A 20 9.30 2.95 -11.25
N PHE A 21 8.64 3.70 -12.14
CA PHE A 21 7.18 3.78 -12.19
C PHE A 21 6.54 2.76 -13.14
N ASP A 22 7.34 2.06 -13.95
CA ASP A 22 6.90 0.92 -14.75
C ASP A 22 6.94 -0.38 -13.94
N ILE A 23 8.13 -0.83 -13.51
CA ILE A 23 8.34 -2.14 -12.84
C ILE A 23 8.55 -2.05 -11.32
N GLY A 24 8.53 -0.87 -10.72
CA GLY A 24 8.88 -0.70 -9.30
C GLY A 24 8.03 -1.51 -8.32
N ASP A 25 6.77 -1.83 -8.65
CA ASP A 25 5.92 -2.69 -7.83
C ASP A 25 6.39 -4.15 -7.83
N GLU A 26 6.98 -4.63 -8.93
CA GLU A 26 7.59 -5.96 -9.05
C GLU A 26 8.90 -6.06 -8.23
N LEU A 27 9.53 -4.91 -7.93
CA LEU A 27 10.76 -4.83 -7.13
C LEU A 27 10.52 -4.76 -5.61
N ILE A 28 9.25 -4.67 -5.16
CA ILE A 28 8.90 -4.68 -3.73
C ILE A 28 8.73 -6.13 -3.27
N ILE A 29 9.86 -6.78 -2.98
CA ILE A 29 9.92 -8.20 -2.56
C ILE A 29 10.29 -8.35 -1.06
N PRO A 30 9.70 -9.31 -0.32
CA PRO A 30 9.97 -9.51 1.11
C PRO A 30 11.44 -9.84 1.43
N GLU A 31 12.17 -10.44 0.49
CA GLU A 31 13.59 -10.80 0.62
C GLU A 31 14.48 -9.56 0.83
N ASP A 32 14.07 -8.42 0.27
CA ASP A 32 14.76 -7.14 0.39
C ASP A 32 14.29 -6.27 1.57
N GLU A 33 13.26 -6.70 2.30
CA GLU A 33 12.95 -6.20 3.66
C GLU A 33 13.98 -6.77 4.67
N GLY A 34 15.23 -6.33 4.52
CA GLY A 34 16.36 -6.82 5.29
C GLY A 34 16.17 -6.76 6.81
N LYS A 35 16.84 -7.65 7.53
CA LYS A 35 16.47 -8.02 8.91
C LYS A 35 17.11 -7.10 9.96
N GLY A 36 16.54 -5.91 10.18
CA GLY A 36 16.91 -5.03 11.31
C GLY A 36 16.41 -3.58 11.23
N PHE A 37 16.54 -2.84 12.34
CA PHE A 37 16.07 -1.45 12.52
C PHE A 37 16.58 -0.42 11.48
N PHE A 38 17.68 -0.70 10.79
CA PHE A 38 18.28 0.17 9.78
C PHE A 38 18.15 -0.36 8.35
N SER A 39 17.29 -1.36 8.15
CA SER A 39 16.96 -1.86 6.83
C SER A 39 16.01 -0.92 6.09
N TRP A 40 16.12 -0.92 4.77
CA TRP A 40 15.29 -0.14 3.86
C TRP A 40 14.81 -1.07 2.76
N GLY A 41 13.49 -1.22 2.61
CA GLY A 41 12.89 -1.92 1.48
C GLY A 41 13.19 -1.21 0.15
N ASN A 42 13.01 -1.92 -0.96
CA ASN A 42 13.31 -1.37 -2.29
C ASN A 42 12.46 -0.14 -2.63
N ASP A 43 11.25 -0.04 -2.09
CA ASP A 43 10.40 1.15 -2.17
C ASP A 43 11.09 2.42 -1.65
N ILE A 44 11.79 2.35 -0.51
CA ILE A 44 12.48 3.49 0.08
C ILE A 44 13.82 3.75 -0.65
N ARG A 45 14.49 2.70 -1.15
CA ARG A 45 15.69 2.83 -1.99
C ARG A 45 15.36 3.56 -3.29
N MET A 46 14.34 3.11 -4.03
CA MET A 46 13.88 3.74 -5.27
C MET A 46 13.36 5.16 -5.03
N GLY A 47 12.51 5.38 -4.02
CA GLY A 47 11.99 6.70 -3.66
C GLY A 47 13.11 7.71 -3.33
N ARG A 48 14.18 7.26 -2.66
CA ARG A 48 15.38 8.07 -2.41
C ARG A 48 16.13 8.41 -3.72
N ILE A 49 16.29 7.45 -4.63
CA ILE A 49 16.97 7.67 -5.92
C ILE A 49 16.18 8.66 -6.77
N ILE A 50 14.85 8.50 -6.88
CA ILE A 50 13.96 9.42 -7.60
C ILE A 50 14.11 10.85 -7.04
N TRP A 51 14.07 11.02 -5.72
CA TRP A 51 14.25 12.33 -5.07
C TRP A 51 15.63 12.95 -5.34
N LEU A 52 16.71 12.15 -5.29
CA LEU A 52 18.08 12.61 -5.60
C LEU A 52 18.23 13.05 -7.06
N LEU A 53 17.68 12.28 -8.00
CA LEU A 53 17.78 12.57 -9.43
C LEU A 53 16.96 13.79 -9.84
N LEU A 54 15.72 13.95 -9.34
CA LEU A 54 14.89 15.11 -9.64
C LEU A 54 15.50 16.44 -9.16
N ARG A 55 16.24 16.44 -8.03
CA ARG A 55 16.95 17.62 -7.52
C ARG A 55 18.08 18.12 -8.42
N ARG A 56 18.46 17.38 -9.46
CA ARG A 56 19.47 17.80 -10.44
C ARG A 56 18.90 18.71 -11.54
N TYR A 57 17.59 18.85 -11.64
CA TYR A 57 16.94 19.89 -12.45
C TYR A 57 16.60 21.10 -11.58
N ASN A 58 17.04 22.29 -11.99
CA ASN A 58 16.68 23.55 -11.32
C ASN A 58 15.24 23.96 -11.61
N ASP A 59 14.74 23.64 -12.80
CA ASP A 59 13.37 23.88 -13.24
C ASP A 59 12.40 22.86 -12.63
N LYS A 60 11.27 23.33 -12.08
CA LYS A 60 10.18 22.48 -11.58
C LYS A 60 9.40 21.83 -12.71
N ASN A 61 9.12 22.58 -13.79
CA ASN A 61 8.34 22.08 -14.91
C ASN A 61 9.01 20.84 -15.52
N LYS A 62 10.34 20.86 -15.68
CA LYS A 62 11.07 19.68 -16.15
C LYS A 62 11.03 18.48 -15.18
N ARG A 63 10.88 18.69 -13.87
CA ARG A 63 10.65 17.59 -12.90
C ARG A 63 9.23 17.04 -13.02
N PHE A 64 8.24 17.92 -13.14
CA PHE A 64 6.84 17.56 -13.36
C PHE A 64 6.67 16.75 -14.63
N GLU A 65 7.20 17.19 -15.77
CA GLU A 65 7.10 16.48 -17.05
C GLU A 65 7.70 15.05 -17.00
N ILE A 66 8.82 14.86 -16.30
CA ILE A 66 9.43 13.53 -16.12
C ILE A 66 8.53 12.61 -15.27
N LEU A 67 7.96 13.15 -14.19
CA LEU A 67 7.04 12.39 -13.33
C LEU A 67 5.71 12.12 -14.02
N LYS A 68 5.16 13.09 -14.76
CA LYS A 68 3.93 12.97 -15.54
C LYS A 68 4.07 11.86 -16.58
N ASN A 69 5.15 11.88 -17.38
CA ASN A 69 5.41 10.82 -18.36
C ASN A 69 5.50 9.43 -17.70
N GLY A 70 6.26 9.30 -16.61
CA GLY A 70 6.36 8.05 -15.83
C GLY A 70 5.04 7.62 -15.17
N PHE A 71 4.18 8.56 -14.80
CA PHE A 71 2.87 8.30 -14.18
C PHE A 71 1.79 7.95 -15.22
N GLU A 72 1.87 8.47 -16.44
CA GLU A 72 0.95 8.13 -17.53
C GLU A 72 1.30 6.76 -18.14
N THR A 73 2.58 6.52 -18.40
CA THR A 73 3.06 5.28 -19.06
C THR A 73 3.23 4.10 -18.10
N GLY A 74 3.57 4.35 -16.83
CA GLY A 74 3.94 3.31 -15.88
C GLY A 74 2.80 2.40 -15.39
N ARG A 75 3.20 1.34 -14.70
CA ARG A 75 2.33 0.25 -14.18
C ARG A 75 2.47 0.05 -12.67
N ALA A 76 3.48 0.64 -12.02
CA ALA A 76 3.79 0.51 -10.59
C ALA A 76 2.97 1.47 -9.71
N ILE A 77 1.70 1.15 -9.52
CA ILE A 77 0.70 1.92 -8.75
C ILE A 77 1.20 2.26 -7.33
N SER A 78 1.78 1.29 -6.61
CA SER A 78 2.22 1.51 -5.23
C SER A 78 3.39 2.48 -5.15
N MET A 79 4.32 2.40 -6.11
CA MET A 79 5.42 3.36 -6.24
C MET A 79 4.93 4.76 -6.60
N MET A 80 3.97 4.91 -7.52
CA MET A 80 3.36 6.21 -7.84
C MET A 80 2.69 6.84 -6.60
N VAL A 81 1.84 6.08 -5.90
CA VAL A 81 1.16 6.52 -4.66
C VAL A 81 2.17 6.92 -3.58
N LYS A 82 3.24 6.14 -3.38
CA LYS A 82 4.27 6.44 -2.37
C LYS A 82 5.14 7.63 -2.77
N GLY A 83 5.38 7.84 -4.06
CA GLY A 83 5.97 9.06 -4.61
C GLY A 83 5.13 10.29 -4.29
N LEU A 84 3.86 10.30 -4.69
CA LEU A 84 2.89 11.38 -4.42
C LEU A 84 2.82 11.76 -2.94
N ILE A 85 2.61 10.80 -2.05
CA ILE A 85 2.58 11.05 -0.59
C ILE A 85 3.91 11.66 -0.11
N SER A 86 5.04 11.25 -0.68
CA SER A 86 6.37 11.76 -0.31
C SER A 86 6.64 13.18 -0.83
N PHE A 87 6.05 13.57 -1.96
CA PHE A 87 6.06 14.96 -2.43
C PHE A 87 5.08 15.83 -1.63
N TRP A 88 3.85 15.35 -1.38
CA TRP A 88 2.88 16.06 -0.54
C TRP A 88 3.35 16.35 0.89
N LYS A 89 4.19 15.46 1.46
CA LYS A 89 4.89 15.71 2.73
C LYS A 89 5.85 16.90 2.70
N GLN A 90 6.30 17.35 1.53
CA GLN A 90 7.15 18.55 1.38
C GLN A 90 6.34 19.84 1.56
N HIS A 91 5.03 19.81 1.29
CA HIS A 91 4.10 20.91 1.55
C HIS A 91 3.49 20.86 2.97
N GLY A 92 3.69 19.77 3.70
CA GLY A 92 3.21 19.58 5.09
C GLY A 92 1.98 18.68 5.23
N LYS A 93 1.41 18.18 4.12
CA LYS A 93 0.33 17.16 4.16
C LYS A 93 0.90 15.81 4.67
N TYR A 94 0.03 14.85 5.03
CA TYR A 94 0.42 13.50 5.54
C TYR A 94 1.38 13.48 6.75
N ARG A 95 1.19 14.38 7.72
CA ARG A 95 2.10 14.57 8.88
C ARG A 95 3.56 14.89 8.48
N GLY A 96 3.78 15.40 7.27
CA GLY A 96 5.06 15.96 6.85
C GLY A 96 5.32 17.31 7.50
N THR A 97 6.59 17.73 7.54
CA THR A 97 6.97 19.11 7.88
C THR A 97 7.19 19.86 6.58
N LYS A 98 6.48 21.00 6.38
CA LYS A 98 6.68 21.85 5.19
C LYS A 98 8.17 22.21 5.05
N LYS A 99 8.70 22.03 3.86
CA LYS A 99 10.11 22.23 3.52
C LYS A 99 10.36 23.67 3.09
N SER A 100 11.64 24.03 2.92
CA SER A 100 12.00 25.29 2.27
C SER A 100 11.57 25.24 0.80
N ASP A 101 11.25 26.38 0.21
CA ASP A 101 10.83 26.47 -1.20
C ASP A 101 11.90 25.95 -2.19
N LYS A 102 13.16 25.86 -1.73
CA LYS A 102 14.30 25.30 -2.48
C LYS A 102 14.37 23.77 -2.43
N ASP A 103 13.72 23.15 -1.45
CA ASP A 103 13.66 21.69 -1.26
C ASP A 103 12.33 21.08 -1.71
N ILE A 104 11.31 21.92 -1.95
CA ILE A 104 10.04 21.55 -2.59
C ILE A 104 10.29 21.23 -4.06
N LEU A 105 9.98 20.00 -4.48
CA LEU A 105 10.30 19.54 -5.83
C LEU A 105 9.27 19.96 -6.89
N LEU A 106 8.00 20.07 -6.50
CA LEU A 106 6.82 20.28 -7.35
C LEU A 106 5.86 21.23 -6.62
N ASP A 107 5.08 22.00 -7.35
CA ASP A 107 4.04 22.85 -6.73
C ASP A 107 2.74 22.07 -6.46
N GLU A 108 1.76 22.69 -5.79
CA GLU A 108 0.56 21.94 -5.37
C GLU A 108 -0.31 21.54 -6.58
N ASP A 109 -0.44 22.43 -7.58
CA ASP A 109 -1.15 22.21 -8.86
C ASP A 109 -0.56 21.03 -9.67
N ASP A 110 0.78 20.90 -9.69
CA ASP A 110 1.50 19.76 -10.30
C ASP A 110 1.07 18.45 -9.63
N LEU A 111 0.98 18.45 -8.30
CA LEU A 111 0.68 17.28 -7.50
C LEU A 111 -0.79 16.87 -7.59
N GLU A 112 -1.72 17.84 -7.67
CA GLU A 112 -3.14 17.57 -7.93
C GLU A 112 -3.35 16.98 -9.33
N THR A 113 -2.59 17.45 -10.33
CA THR A 113 -2.58 16.85 -11.67
C THR A 113 -2.06 15.40 -11.65
N LEU A 114 -0.97 15.13 -10.91
CA LEU A 114 -0.43 13.77 -10.74
C LEU A 114 -1.37 12.86 -9.91
N GLN A 115 -2.15 13.40 -8.95
CA GLN A 115 -3.18 12.63 -8.23
C GLN A 115 -4.28 12.12 -9.16
N GLY A 116 -4.75 12.96 -10.10
CA GLY A 116 -5.76 12.55 -11.08
C GLY A 116 -5.32 11.34 -11.91
N ILE A 117 -4.11 11.41 -12.48
CA ILE A 117 -3.52 10.32 -13.28
C ILE A 117 -3.42 9.02 -12.48
N VAL A 118 -2.98 9.09 -11.21
CA VAL A 118 -2.83 7.90 -10.36
C VAL A 118 -4.19 7.36 -9.89
N LEU A 119 -5.17 8.23 -9.63
CA LEU A 119 -6.54 7.82 -9.31
C LEU A 119 -7.17 7.06 -10.48
N ASP A 120 -7.06 7.57 -11.70
CA ASP A 120 -7.61 6.89 -12.88
C ASP A 120 -6.92 5.54 -13.14
N LYS A 121 -5.59 5.45 -12.96
CA LYS A 121 -4.88 4.15 -13.00
C LYS A 121 -5.31 3.19 -11.90
N ILE A 122 -5.59 3.66 -10.67
CA ILE A 122 -6.16 2.79 -9.63
C ILE A 122 -7.53 2.24 -10.08
N LYS A 123 -8.40 3.09 -10.66
CA LYS A 123 -9.71 2.67 -11.18
C LYS A 123 -9.61 1.72 -12.39
N GLU A 124 -8.60 1.87 -13.24
CA GLU A 124 -8.28 0.97 -14.35
C GLU A 124 -7.86 -0.41 -13.83
N VAL A 125 -6.82 -0.44 -13.00
CA VAL A 125 -6.25 -1.67 -12.39
C VAL A 125 -7.27 -2.38 -11.47
N ALA A 126 -8.23 -1.65 -10.91
CA ALA A 126 -9.38 -2.20 -10.17
C ALA A 126 -10.42 -2.91 -11.06
N LYS A 127 -10.70 -2.38 -12.27
CA LYS A 127 -11.62 -2.98 -13.26
C LYS A 127 -11.02 -4.22 -13.91
N GLU A 128 -9.70 -4.24 -14.10
CA GLU A 128 -8.95 -5.38 -14.61
C GLU A 128 -8.67 -6.46 -13.55
N ASP A 129 -9.22 -6.32 -12.33
CA ASP A 129 -9.06 -7.27 -11.22
C ASP A 129 -7.62 -7.45 -10.71
N ARG A 130 -6.68 -6.64 -11.19
CA ARG A 130 -5.25 -6.69 -10.84
C ARG A 130 -4.91 -6.02 -9.51
N LEU A 131 -5.74 -5.06 -9.05
CA LEU A 131 -5.46 -4.23 -7.87
C LEU A 131 -5.22 -5.02 -6.58
N LEU A 132 -5.83 -6.19 -6.42
CA LEU A 132 -5.66 -7.04 -5.24
C LEU A 132 -4.20 -7.51 -5.06
N ASN A 133 -3.44 -7.61 -6.15
CA ASN A 133 -2.05 -8.07 -6.13
C ASN A 133 -1.06 -6.94 -5.79
N THR A 134 -1.43 -5.68 -6.04
CA THR A 134 -0.62 -4.47 -5.86
C THR A 134 0.01 -4.38 -4.45
N PRO A 135 1.33 -4.09 -4.33
CA PRO A 135 2.01 -3.90 -3.04
C PRO A 135 1.36 -2.80 -2.19
N PHE A 136 1.49 -2.88 -0.86
CA PHE A 136 0.94 -1.86 0.04
C PHE A 136 -0.56 -1.52 -0.18
N LEU A 137 -1.39 -2.48 -0.62
CA LEU A 137 -2.82 -2.30 -0.92
C LEU A 137 -3.61 -1.43 0.10
N PRO A 138 -3.44 -1.55 1.43
CA PRO A 138 -4.13 -0.68 2.40
C PRO A 138 -3.82 0.82 2.22
N LEU A 139 -2.63 1.16 1.71
CA LEU A 139 -2.24 2.53 1.39
C LEU A 139 -2.93 3.02 0.11
N VAL A 140 -3.02 2.16 -0.91
CA VAL A 140 -3.65 2.45 -2.21
C VAL A 140 -5.15 2.67 -2.05
N LEU A 141 -5.82 1.80 -1.29
CA LEU A 141 -7.25 1.95 -0.98
C LEU A 141 -7.54 3.22 -0.16
N ARG A 142 -6.67 3.56 0.80
CA ARG A 142 -6.81 4.81 1.56
C ARG A 142 -6.74 6.03 0.65
N VAL A 143 -5.80 6.08 -0.30
CA VAL A 143 -5.71 7.24 -1.21
C VAL A 143 -6.80 7.25 -2.29
N TRP A 144 -7.36 6.11 -2.71
CA TRP A 144 -8.56 6.11 -3.56
C TRP A 144 -9.75 6.76 -2.83
N LYS A 145 -9.97 6.37 -1.56
CA LYS A 145 -10.98 7.00 -0.69
C LYS A 145 -10.71 8.48 -0.40
N GLU A 146 -9.44 8.90 -0.34
CA GLU A 146 -9.04 10.27 0.02
C GLU A 146 -8.98 11.23 -1.18
N TRP A 147 -8.66 10.74 -2.38
CA TRP A 147 -8.47 11.56 -3.60
C TRP A 147 -9.60 11.39 -4.62
N GLY A 148 -10.39 10.32 -4.51
CA GLY A 148 -11.49 9.98 -5.40
C GLY A 148 -12.83 9.92 -4.67
N ASN A 149 -13.66 8.95 -5.06
CA ASN A 149 -14.93 8.69 -4.39
C ASN A 149 -14.77 7.53 -3.39
N GLU A 150 -15.10 7.79 -2.12
CA GLU A 150 -15.10 6.76 -1.06
C GLU A 150 -16.01 5.57 -1.42
N ASP A 151 -17.17 5.82 -2.03
CA ASP A 151 -18.14 4.78 -2.36
C ASP A 151 -17.59 3.81 -3.39
N GLU A 152 -16.83 4.26 -4.40
CA GLU A 152 -16.18 3.39 -5.39
C GLU A 152 -15.19 2.41 -4.73
N ALA A 153 -14.41 2.89 -3.77
CA ALA A 153 -13.44 2.09 -3.04
C ALA A 153 -14.13 1.08 -2.11
N ARG A 154 -15.21 1.50 -1.42
CA ARG A 154 -16.06 0.60 -0.62
C ARG A 154 -16.74 -0.48 -1.47
N ASP A 155 -17.23 -0.10 -2.65
CA ASP A 155 -17.85 -1.02 -3.62
C ASP A 155 -16.86 -2.07 -4.12
N TRP A 156 -15.61 -1.66 -4.39
CA TRP A 156 -14.55 -2.58 -4.79
C TRP A 156 -14.19 -3.55 -3.67
N VAL A 157 -13.96 -3.05 -2.44
CA VAL A 157 -13.69 -3.91 -1.28
C VAL A 157 -14.86 -4.88 -1.01
N SER A 158 -16.11 -4.41 -1.14
CA SER A 158 -17.31 -5.25 -0.97
C SER A 158 -17.36 -6.41 -1.98
N LYS A 159 -16.97 -6.17 -3.23
CA LYS A 159 -16.87 -7.21 -4.27
C LYS A 159 -15.72 -8.19 -4.00
N VAL A 160 -14.62 -7.72 -3.43
CA VAL A 160 -13.47 -8.55 -3.03
C VAL A 160 -13.80 -9.46 -1.85
N VAL A 161 -14.40 -8.94 -0.76
CA VAL A 161 -14.76 -9.75 0.43
C VAL A 161 -15.95 -10.69 0.18
N ALA A 162 -16.73 -10.45 -0.88
CA ALA A 162 -17.77 -11.37 -1.32
C ALA A 162 -17.20 -12.66 -1.93
N SER A 163 -15.99 -12.64 -2.49
CA SER A 163 -15.36 -13.80 -3.14
C SER A 163 -14.57 -14.66 -2.14
N ASP A 164 -14.88 -15.96 -2.10
CA ASP A 164 -14.17 -16.96 -1.29
C ASP A 164 -12.65 -17.02 -1.59
N GLU A 165 -12.26 -16.77 -2.84
CA GLU A 165 -10.87 -16.81 -3.32
C GLU A 165 -10.08 -15.53 -3.00
N LYS A 166 -10.77 -14.37 -3.02
CA LYS A 166 -10.12 -13.05 -2.91
C LYS A 166 -10.10 -12.50 -1.49
N LEU A 167 -11.08 -12.83 -0.66
CA LEU A 167 -11.12 -12.47 0.75
C LEU A 167 -9.83 -12.86 1.52
N PRO A 168 -9.27 -14.08 1.37
CA PRO A 168 -8.07 -14.49 2.10
C PRO A 168 -6.82 -13.69 1.68
N ILE A 169 -6.70 -13.38 0.38
CA ILE A 169 -5.62 -12.55 -0.19
C ILE A 169 -5.77 -11.09 0.29
N PHE A 170 -7.00 -10.56 0.33
CA PHE A 170 -7.27 -9.22 0.87
C PHE A 170 -6.86 -9.12 2.34
N LEU A 171 -7.20 -10.12 3.15
CA LEU A 171 -6.83 -10.16 4.57
C LEU A 171 -5.31 -10.25 4.77
N SER A 172 -4.58 -11.04 3.98
CA SER A 172 -3.12 -11.10 4.12
C SER A 172 -2.46 -9.75 3.83
N LYS A 173 -2.86 -9.07 2.73
CA LYS A 173 -2.39 -7.72 2.38
C LYS A 173 -2.64 -6.66 3.48
N PHE A 174 -3.65 -6.84 4.33
CA PHE A 174 -3.92 -5.96 5.48
C PHE A 174 -3.22 -6.39 6.77
N LEU A 175 -3.01 -7.69 7.00
CA LEU A 175 -2.54 -8.24 8.28
C LEU A 175 -1.03 -8.53 8.32
N GLN A 176 -0.35 -8.56 7.17
CA GLN A 176 1.11 -8.66 7.03
C GLN A 176 1.87 -7.77 8.04
N LYS A 177 2.98 -8.30 8.58
CA LYS A 177 3.64 -7.73 9.76
C LYS A 177 4.58 -6.56 9.44
N THR A 178 3.98 -5.39 9.21
CA THR A 178 4.70 -4.10 9.31
C THR A 178 5.33 -3.92 10.70
N SER A 179 6.50 -3.28 10.76
CA SER A 179 7.34 -3.19 11.97
C SER A 179 6.89 -2.14 13.01
N SER A 180 5.84 -1.36 12.71
CA SER A 180 5.44 -0.18 13.49
C SER A 180 3.94 -0.07 13.77
N GLU A 181 3.13 -1.08 13.46
CA GLU A 181 1.67 -1.03 13.60
C GLU A 181 1.16 -2.24 14.39
N THR A 182 0.14 -2.02 15.22
CA THR A 182 -0.56 -3.08 15.94
C THR A 182 -1.53 -3.85 15.03
N ILE A 183 -2.10 -4.95 15.51
CA ILE A 183 -3.13 -5.66 14.75
C ILE A 183 -4.46 -4.87 14.81
N THR A 184 -4.69 -4.08 15.87
CA THR A 184 -5.83 -3.14 15.95
C THR A 184 -5.75 -2.08 14.86
N ASP A 185 -4.59 -1.45 14.65
CA ASP A 185 -4.39 -0.44 13.61
C ASP A 185 -4.71 -0.99 12.22
N ARG A 186 -4.52 -2.29 12.00
CA ARG A 186 -4.82 -2.99 10.73
C ARG A 186 -6.31 -3.33 10.61
N VAL A 187 -6.94 -3.84 11.66
CA VAL A 187 -8.38 -4.14 11.65
C VAL A 187 -9.24 -2.86 11.56
N ALA A 188 -8.82 -1.76 12.20
CA ALA A 188 -9.46 -0.45 12.04
C ALA A 188 -9.43 0.03 10.57
N LYS A 189 -8.30 -0.13 9.87
CA LYS A 189 -8.20 0.18 8.42
C LYS A 189 -9.07 -0.72 7.54
N ILE A 190 -9.49 -1.89 8.00
CA ILE A 190 -10.47 -2.74 7.29
C ILE A 190 -11.89 -2.18 7.52
N GLN A 191 -12.19 -1.78 8.76
CA GLN A 191 -13.47 -1.16 9.16
C GLN A 191 -13.75 0.16 8.41
N ASP A 192 -12.70 0.87 7.98
CA ASP A 192 -12.81 2.06 7.10
C ASP A 192 -13.50 1.77 5.74
N PHE A 193 -13.60 0.51 5.32
CA PHE A 193 -14.20 0.09 4.04
C PHE A 193 -15.39 -0.85 4.21
N VAL A 194 -15.32 -1.85 5.11
CA VAL A 194 -16.31 -2.92 5.25
C VAL A 194 -16.70 -3.16 6.72
N ASP A 195 -17.95 -3.54 6.94
CA ASP A 195 -18.45 -3.93 8.26
C ASP A 195 -17.75 -5.21 8.79
N LEU A 196 -17.39 -5.19 10.08
CA LEU A 196 -16.59 -6.26 10.68
C LEU A 196 -17.40 -7.52 11.01
N ASP A 197 -18.71 -7.43 11.27
CA ASP A 197 -19.58 -8.58 11.54
C ASP A 197 -19.90 -9.31 10.23
N VAL A 198 -20.16 -8.56 9.15
CA VAL A 198 -20.28 -9.09 7.79
C VAL A 198 -19.00 -9.81 7.38
N LEU A 199 -17.84 -9.20 7.64
CA LEU A 199 -16.54 -9.81 7.33
C LEU A 199 -16.25 -11.06 8.17
N GLU A 200 -16.61 -11.05 9.46
CA GLU A 200 -16.49 -12.22 10.36
C GLU A 200 -17.33 -13.39 9.87
N LYS A 201 -18.58 -13.13 9.43
CA LYS A 201 -19.45 -14.12 8.83
C LYS A 201 -18.82 -14.73 7.56
N ARG A 202 -18.35 -13.90 6.62
CA ARG A 202 -17.69 -14.38 5.39
C ARG A 202 -16.44 -15.22 5.68
N CYS A 203 -15.63 -14.82 6.68
CA CYS A 203 -14.47 -15.59 7.13
C CYS A 203 -14.84 -16.99 7.64
N LYS A 204 -15.94 -17.11 8.40
CA LYS A 204 -16.44 -18.41 8.90
C LYS A 204 -17.00 -19.29 7.78
N GLU A 205 -17.68 -18.71 6.81
CA GLU A 205 -18.19 -19.41 5.62
C GLU A 205 -17.03 -19.97 4.77
N VAL A 206 -15.99 -19.17 4.50
CA VAL A 206 -14.77 -19.62 3.79
C VAL A 206 -14.08 -20.77 4.52
N LEU A 207 -13.94 -20.70 5.84
CA LEU A 207 -13.33 -21.78 6.64
C LEU A 207 -14.20 -23.05 6.73
N SER A 208 -15.49 -22.95 6.40
CA SER A 208 -16.41 -24.10 6.36
C SER A 208 -16.44 -24.79 4.98
N ASN A 209 -15.80 -24.21 3.97
CA ASN A 209 -15.75 -24.73 2.61
C ASN A 209 -14.43 -25.47 2.36
N GLU A 210 -14.40 -26.80 2.55
CA GLU A 210 -13.18 -27.62 2.41
C GLU A 210 -12.49 -27.46 1.04
N SER A 211 -13.26 -27.27 -0.03
CA SER A 211 -12.74 -27.04 -1.39
C SER A 211 -11.99 -25.72 -1.54
N VAL A 212 -12.30 -24.72 -0.69
CA VAL A 212 -11.55 -23.45 -0.64
C VAL A 212 -10.39 -23.57 0.35
N VAL A 213 -10.61 -24.12 1.55
CA VAL A 213 -9.56 -24.28 2.58
C VAL A 213 -8.37 -25.12 2.08
N THR A 214 -8.59 -26.04 1.15
CA THR A 214 -7.54 -26.85 0.52
C THR A 214 -6.67 -26.07 -0.47
N ILE A 215 -7.17 -25.01 -1.12
CA ILE A 215 -6.38 -24.18 -2.06
C ILE A 215 -5.68 -22.98 -1.40
N LEU A 216 -6.12 -22.54 -0.21
CA LEU A 216 -5.47 -21.42 0.49
C LEU A 216 -4.04 -21.76 0.93
N ASP A 217 -3.10 -20.82 0.81
CA ASP A 217 -1.78 -20.96 1.43
C ASP A 217 -1.79 -20.72 2.95
N ASP A 218 -0.66 -20.95 3.62
CA ASP A 218 -0.54 -20.80 5.08
C ASP A 218 -0.63 -19.33 5.55
N GLU A 219 -0.26 -18.35 4.72
CA GLU A 219 -0.39 -16.92 5.05
C GLU A 219 -1.86 -16.49 5.00
N GLN A 220 -2.58 -16.91 3.97
CA GLN A 220 -4.03 -16.72 3.82
C GLN A 220 -4.81 -17.37 4.97
N LYS A 221 -4.49 -18.63 5.29
CA LYS A 221 -5.05 -19.36 6.47
C LYS A 221 -4.73 -18.66 7.78
N LEU A 222 -3.53 -18.10 7.93
CA LEU A 222 -3.13 -17.34 9.12
C LEU A 222 -3.86 -16.00 9.21
N ALA A 223 -4.03 -15.28 8.10
CA ALA A 223 -4.71 -14.00 8.05
C ALA A 223 -6.18 -14.10 8.48
N ILE A 224 -6.93 -15.10 7.99
CA ILE A 224 -8.32 -15.34 8.42
C ILE A 224 -8.38 -15.62 9.93
N LYS A 225 -7.47 -16.47 10.45
CA LYS A 225 -7.41 -16.80 11.88
C LYS A 225 -7.05 -15.60 12.76
N GLN A 226 -6.12 -14.75 12.30
CA GLN A 226 -5.75 -13.51 12.99
C GLN A 226 -6.92 -12.50 13.01
N PHE A 227 -7.65 -12.37 11.90
CA PHE A 227 -8.84 -11.52 11.84
C PHE A 227 -9.90 -11.97 12.84
N LEU A 228 -10.31 -13.24 12.79
CA LEU A 228 -11.32 -13.80 13.69
C LEU A 228 -10.90 -13.70 15.17
N GLY A 229 -9.63 -13.95 15.47
CA GLY A 229 -9.07 -13.81 16.82
C GLY A 229 -9.09 -12.37 17.35
N ARG A 230 -8.67 -11.37 16.54
CA ARG A 230 -8.75 -9.95 16.95
C ARG A 230 -10.21 -9.51 17.05
N LYS A 231 -11.11 -9.88 16.14
CA LYS A 231 -12.56 -9.57 16.22
C LYS A 231 -13.20 -10.09 17.51
N HIS A 232 -13.06 -11.38 17.81
CA HIS A 232 -13.59 -12.02 19.02
C HIS A 232 -13.15 -11.36 20.35
N LEU A 233 -11.95 -10.78 20.37
CA LEU A 233 -11.42 -10.07 21.52
C LEU A 233 -11.87 -8.59 21.60
N LEU A 234 -12.22 -7.95 20.46
CA LEU A 234 -12.89 -6.64 20.45
C LEU A 234 -14.29 -6.77 21.07
N ASP A 235 -15.06 -7.78 20.64
CA ASP A 235 -16.42 -8.06 21.13
C ASP A 235 -16.44 -8.32 22.64
N LYS A 236 -15.36 -8.90 23.18
CA LYS A 236 -15.13 -9.13 24.62
C LYS A 236 -14.50 -7.95 25.36
N GLY A 237 -14.25 -6.81 24.70
CA GLY A 237 -13.62 -5.63 25.30
C GLY A 237 -12.17 -5.82 25.79
N LYS A 238 -11.50 -6.92 25.42
CA LYS A 238 -10.13 -7.26 25.85
C LYS A 238 -9.11 -6.64 24.87
N ASN A 239 -8.21 -5.74 25.29
CA ASN A 239 -7.19 -5.14 24.39
C ASN A 239 -6.35 -6.19 23.62
N PRO A 240 -6.50 -6.27 22.28
CA PRO A 240 -5.61 -7.99 21.37
C PRO A 240 -4.15 -7.75 21.01
N ASP A 241 -3.62 -6.62 21.49
CA ASP A 241 -2.22 -6.18 21.34
C ASP A 241 -1.47 -6.31 22.68
N ALA A 242 -2.16 -6.80 23.73
CA ALA A 242 -1.54 -7.18 24.99
C ALA A 242 -0.47 -8.26 24.73
N PRO A 243 0.78 -8.14 25.24
CA PRO A 243 1.92 -8.93 24.74
C PRO A 243 1.87 -10.45 24.90
N PHE A 244 0.84 -11.01 25.54
CA PHE A 244 0.72 -12.44 25.87
C PHE A 244 -0.71 -12.97 25.71
N PHE A 245 -1.23 -13.00 24.48
CA PHE A 245 -2.44 -13.77 24.13
C PHE A 245 -2.21 -14.76 22.98
N THR A 246 -1.34 -15.74 23.24
CA THR A 246 -1.45 -17.06 22.57
C THR A 246 -2.53 -17.89 23.27
N GLU A 247 -3.79 -17.43 23.24
CA GLU A 247 -4.93 -18.30 23.52
C GLU A 247 -4.91 -19.38 22.43
N LYS A 248 -4.56 -20.61 22.80
CA LYS A 248 -4.48 -21.75 21.88
C LYS A 248 -5.87 -21.96 21.29
N LEU A 249 -5.97 -22.16 19.98
CA LEU A 249 -7.17 -22.72 19.34
C LEU A 249 -7.25 -24.23 19.65
N GLU A 250 -7.28 -24.55 20.94
CA GLU A 250 -7.64 -25.87 21.44
C GLU A 250 -9.15 -25.91 21.64
N LYS A 251 -9.77 -26.79 20.86
CA LYS A 251 -11.16 -27.26 20.89
C LYS A 251 -11.96 -26.95 22.16
N ASP A 252 -13.12 -26.33 21.97
CA ASP A 252 -14.33 -26.70 22.68
C ASP A 252 -15.23 -27.44 21.66
N ASP A 253 -15.53 -28.72 21.98
CA ASP A 253 -16.38 -29.74 21.32
C ASP A 253 -16.96 -29.51 19.91
#